data_AF-A0A961DAN9-F1
#
_entry.id   AF-A0A961DAN9-F1
#
_cell.length_a   1.000
_cell.length_b   1.000
_cell.length_c   1.000
_cell.angle_alpha   90.00
_cell.angle_beta   90.00
_cell.angle_gamma   90.00
#
_symmetry.space_group_name_H-M   'P 1'
#
loop_
_entity.id
_entity.type
_entity.pdbx_description
1 polymer ?
#
loop_
_entity_poly.entity_id
_entity_poly.type
_entity_poly.pdbx_seq_one_letter_code
_entity_poly.pdbx_strand_id
1 'polypeptide(L)'
;MNSPRLFSKIILTAFVFMAGLLSLPAEETRPVHMKSAVAAEQSLAYRWLDIAQEATAREVTRNGPRPTIIARTLSIWATSVYDAWTAYDETAVGSRLGGRLRRPESEQTLANKEKAVSYASYQALLYVYPEDKAFLDAEMRKAGFDPDVVSTVPTLPEGIGCLAAAAVIDFRRKDGANQHGDEAGGDGTPYGDYTYYRPVNPPDRIIDPDRWQPITFTLENGKKVTPGFLTPHWYRVKPFVIENSAQFRPPPPPMTTTDDAALRQQTERVLAYNQKLTKEEKAKVEFMRDGPRSTGQSGHWLRFAQDVSRRDKHTLDQDVKLYFVIANVAHDAFIACWETKRFYDSSRPWTLVRHYYAGQRIIGWAGRDGGTKEMPAEDWHPYSPPSFITPPFPGYTSGHATVSGACAKMLELFTGSDNYGFIEQRRHCELTESDPGSEVRLNLPTFSSVAEMAALSRALGGYHIPVDNDVGLKVGREIAVWSWPKYQDYFKGAAQVRPK
;
A
#
# COMPACT_ATOMS: atom_id res chain seq x y z
N MET A 1 32.24 34.92 48.65
CA MET A 1 33.53 35.18 47.98
C MET A 1 33.78 34.09 46.95
N ASN A 2 34.26 34.52 45.79
CA ASN A 2 34.49 33.76 44.57
C ASN A 2 35.32 32.48 44.73
N SER A 3 35.04 31.48 43.88
CA SER A 3 36.08 30.62 43.29
C SER A 3 35.53 29.90 42.03
N PRO A 4 36.34 29.63 40.99
CA PRO A 4 35.93 29.71 39.58
C PRO A 4 35.79 28.37 38.85
N ARG A 5 35.32 28.50 37.60
CA ARG A 5 35.17 27.48 36.54
C ARG A 5 36.47 26.73 36.24
N LEU A 6 36.35 25.42 36.00
CA LEU A 6 37.33 24.63 35.24
C LEU A 6 36.63 23.90 34.08
N PHE A 7 37.05 24.22 32.86
CA PHE A 7 36.68 23.54 31.63
C PHE A 7 37.35 22.15 31.57
N SER A 8 36.58 21.09 31.32
CA SER A 8 37.11 19.79 30.89
C SER A 8 36.87 19.62 29.38
N LYS A 9 37.96 19.40 28.65
CA LYS A 9 37.99 19.07 27.22
C LYS A 9 37.47 17.63 27.04
N ILE A 10 36.38 17.47 26.30
CA ILE A 10 35.96 16.14 25.81
C ILE A 10 36.71 15.87 24.51
N ILE A 11 37.53 14.83 24.53
CA ILE A 11 38.21 14.26 23.36
C ILE A 11 37.15 13.54 22.52
N LEU A 12 36.91 14.03 21.31
CA LEU A 12 36.05 13.39 20.31
C LEU A 12 36.91 12.42 19.50
N THR A 13 36.79 11.12 19.77
CA THR A 13 37.45 10.08 18.97
C THR A 13 36.65 9.87 17.68
N ALA A 14 37.18 10.33 16.55
CA ALA A 14 36.64 10.06 15.23
C ALA A 14 36.90 8.60 14.84
N PHE A 15 35.84 7.81 14.64
CA PHE A 15 35.94 6.51 13.96
C PHE A 15 35.90 6.75 12.45
N VAL A 16 37.05 6.58 11.80
CA VAL A 16 37.15 6.43 10.35
C VAL A 16 36.66 5.01 9.99
N PHE A 17 35.47 4.90 9.42
CA PHE A 17 35.00 3.66 8.80
C PHE A 17 35.65 3.52 7.42
N MET A 18 36.59 2.60 7.29
CA MET A 18 37.09 2.13 6.01
C MET A 18 35.96 1.38 5.30
N ALA A 19 35.49 1.91 4.18
CA ALA A 19 34.48 1.28 3.34
C ALA A 19 35.07 0.03 2.65
N GLY A 20 34.89 -1.13 3.26
CA GLY A 20 34.98 -2.40 2.56
C GLY A 20 33.70 -2.62 1.74
N LEU A 21 33.84 -2.87 0.44
CA LEU A 21 32.75 -3.36 -0.41
C LEU A 21 32.26 -4.71 0.14
N LEU A 22 31.28 -4.66 1.04
CA LEU A 22 30.46 -5.81 1.38
C LEU A 22 29.34 -5.89 0.34
N SER A 23 29.37 -6.95 -0.47
CA SER A 23 28.27 -7.30 -1.36
C SER A 23 26.98 -7.40 -0.54
N LEU A 24 25.97 -6.61 -0.91
CA LEU A 24 24.64 -6.70 -0.31
C LEU A 24 24.09 -8.13 -0.49
N PRO A 25 23.37 -8.69 0.49
CA PRO A 25 22.77 -10.01 0.38
C PRO A 25 21.91 -10.12 -0.90
N ALA A 26 21.89 -11.29 -1.54
CA ALA A 26 21.19 -11.52 -2.81
C ALA A 26 19.67 -11.21 -2.76
N GLU A 27 19.09 -11.11 -1.57
CA GLU A 27 17.68 -10.75 -1.34
C GLU A 27 17.42 -9.23 -1.41
N GLU A 28 18.43 -8.40 -1.11
CA GLU A 28 18.37 -6.93 -1.22
C GLU A 28 18.59 -6.43 -2.66
N THR A 29 19.05 -7.28 -3.56
CA THR A 29 19.32 -6.93 -4.98
C THR A 29 18.29 -7.48 -5.96
N ARG A 30 17.38 -8.37 -5.53
CA ARG A 30 16.28 -8.83 -6.37
C ARG A 30 15.29 -7.67 -6.61
N PRO A 31 14.95 -7.37 -7.88
CA PRO A 31 13.92 -6.39 -8.17
C PRO A 31 12.59 -6.84 -7.55
N VAL A 32 11.83 -5.89 -7.00
CA VAL A 32 10.53 -6.12 -6.37
C VAL A 32 9.59 -6.92 -7.28
N HIS A 33 9.70 -6.71 -8.59
CA HIS A 33 8.98 -7.43 -9.62
C HIS A 33 9.91 -7.92 -10.72
N MET A 34 9.74 -9.18 -11.16
CA MET A 34 10.42 -9.67 -12.35
C MET A 34 9.91 -8.89 -13.57
N LYS A 35 10.81 -8.14 -14.21
CA LYS A 35 10.50 -7.43 -15.45
C LYS A 35 10.27 -8.45 -16.56
N SER A 36 9.19 -8.29 -17.31
CA SER A 36 8.97 -9.06 -18.54
C SER A 36 10.16 -8.87 -19.48
N ALA A 37 10.57 -9.94 -20.17
CA ALA A 37 11.71 -9.95 -21.09
C ALA A 37 11.49 -9.12 -22.37
N VAL A 38 10.30 -8.54 -22.57
CA VAL A 38 9.98 -7.75 -23.76
C VAL A 38 10.49 -6.32 -23.59
N ALA A 39 11.59 -6.01 -24.27
CA ALA A 39 12.15 -4.67 -24.39
C ALA A 39 11.30 -3.76 -25.30
N ALA A 40 10.10 -3.39 -24.85
CA ALA A 40 9.41 -2.23 -25.41
C ALA A 40 10.00 -0.96 -24.77
N GLU A 41 10.18 0.10 -25.56
CA GLU A 41 10.60 1.41 -25.08
C GLU A 41 9.52 1.94 -24.12
N GLN A 42 9.84 1.99 -22.82
CA GLN A 42 8.89 2.37 -21.78
C GLN A 42 8.89 3.89 -21.58
N SER A 43 7.70 4.46 -21.36
CA SER A 43 7.57 5.88 -21.06
C SER A 43 8.36 6.26 -19.80
N LEU A 44 8.70 7.54 -19.66
CA LEU A 44 9.39 7.99 -18.46
C LEU A 44 8.51 7.90 -17.21
N ALA A 45 7.17 8.00 -17.33
CA ALA A 45 6.25 7.75 -16.23
C ALA A 45 6.28 6.28 -15.77
N TYR A 46 6.37 5.33 -16.71
CA TYR A 46 6.56 3.91 -16.39
C TYR A 46 7.84 3.71 -15.57
N ARG A 47 8.96 4.32 -16.01
CA ARG A 47 10.25 4.20 -15.32
C ARG A 47 10.22 4.85 -13.93
N TRP A 48 9.55 6.00 -13.79
CA TRP A 48 9.36 6.61 -12.48
C TRP A 48 8.48 5.78 -11.54
N LEU A 49 7.51 5.05 -12.06
CA LEU A 49 6.74 4.10 -11.26
C LEU A 49 7.61 2.93 -10.76
N ASP A 50 8.53 2.40 -11.58
CA ASP A 50 9.53 1.44 -11.11
C ASP A 50 10.37 2.01 -9.95
N ILE A 51 10.82 3.27 -10.08
CA ILE A 51 11.61 3.96 -9.06
C ILE A 51 10.80 4.19 -7.78
N ALA A 52 9.53 4.60 -7.90
CA ALA A 52 8.63 4.81 -6.78
C ALA A 52 8.35 3.49 -6.02
N GLN A 53 8.16 2.39 -6.74
CA GLN A 53 7.99 1.06 -6.15
C GLN A 53 9.26 0.56 -5.47
N GLU A 54 10.44 0.80 -6.05
CA GLU A 54 11.72 0.48 -5.42
C GLU A 54 11.96 1.28 -4.13
N ALA A 55 11.70 2.59 -4.13
CA ALA A 55 11.78 3.43 -2.94
C ALA A 55 10.81 2.96 -1.84
N THR A 56 9.58 2.60 -2.24
CA THR A 56 8.59 2.00 -1.33
C THR A 56 9.07 0.68 -0.74
N ALA A 57 9.66 -0.21 -1.54
CA ALA A 57 10.18 -1.47 -1.06
C ALA A 57 11.34 -1.29 -0.08
N ARG A 58 12.23 -0.33 -0.33
CA ARG A 58 13.31 0.04 0.60
C ARG A 58 12.77 0.58 1.92
N GLU A 59 11.71 1.38 1.87
CA GLU A 59 11.00 1.86 3.05
C GLU A 59 10.43 0.70 3.86
N VAL A 60 9.78 -0.27 3.20
CA VAL A 60 9.23 -1.47 3.85
C VAL A 60 10.32 -2.35 4.45
N THR A 61 11.49 -2.47 3.82
CA THR A 61 12.65 -3.14 4.43
C THR A 61 13.07 -2.46 5.74
N ARG A 62 13.00 -1.13 5.83
CA ARG A 62 13.40 -0.36 7.03
C ARG A 62 12.35 -0.41 8.14
N ASN A 63 11.06 -0.26 7.82
CA ASN A 63 10.02 -0.02 8.83
C ASN A 63 8.89 -1.08 8.84
N GLY A 64 9.00 -2.10 7.99
CA GLY A 64 7.93 -3.08 7.76
C GLY A 64 6.78 -2.54 6.91
N PRO A 65 5.85 -3.41 6.49
CA PRO A 65 4.78 -3.03 5.57
C PRO A 65 3.73 -2.16 6.26
N ARG A 66 3.50 -0.96 5.71
CA ARG A 66 2.51 0.01 6.23
C ARG A 66 1.51 0.42 5.14
N PRO A 67 0.50 -0.43 4.82
CA PRO A 67 -0.29 -0.34 3.59
C PRO A 67 -1.01 1.00 3.38
N THR A 68 -1.54 1.59 4.45
CA THR A 68 -2.16 2.93 4.42
C THR A 68 -1.16 4.00 4.02
N ILE A 69 0.01 4.02 4.66
CA ILE A 69 1.10 4.96 4.35
C ILE A 69 1.56 4.77 2.91
N ILE A 70 1.80 3.53 2.49
CA ILE A 70 2.25 3.20 1.13
C ILE A 70 1.26 3.70 0.07
N ALA A 71 -0.05 3.51 0.26
CA ALA A 71 -1.03 4.00 -0.69
C ALA A 71 -1.05 5.53 -0.80
N ARG A 72 -0.88 6.22 0.33
CA ARG A 72 -0.79 7.68 0.35
C ARG A 72 0.49 8.19 -0.30
N THR A 73 1.65 7.59 -0.04
CA THR A 73 2.92 8.03 -0.65
C THR A 73 2.90 7.85 -2.16
N LEU A 74 2.36 6.73 -2.66
CA LEU A 74 2.15 6.49 -4.09
C LEU A 74 1.12 7.46 -4.70
N SER A 75 0.04 7.82 -3.98
CA SER A 75 -0.92 8.85 -4.39
C SER A 75 -0.27 10.24 -4.47
N ILE A 76 0.59 10.62 -3.52
CA ILE A 76 1.34 11.89 -3.54
C ILE A 76 2.22 11.96 -4.79
N TRP A 77 2.98 10.90 -5.07
CA TRP A 77 3.82 10.80 -6.27
C TRP A 77 2.97 10.91 -7.54
N ALA A 78 1.97 10.05 -7.72
CA ALA A 78 1.19 10.00 -8.95
C ALA A 78 0.40 11.31 -9.20
N THR A 79 -0.10 11.95 -8.14
CA THR A 79 -0.77 13.25 -8.22
C THR A 79 0.20 14.36 -8.60
N SER A 80 1.43 14.37 -8.06
CA SER A 80 2.45 15.36 -8.41
C SER A 80 2.87 15.24 -9.87
N VAL A 81 3.05 14.00 -10.35
CA VAL A 81 3.33 13.70 -11.77
C VAL A 81 2.20 14.16 -12.67
N TYR A 82 0.95 13.85 -12.31
CA TYR A 82 -0.23 14.28 -13.06
C TYR A 82 -0.34 15.81 -13.11
N ASP A 83 -0.26 16.49 -11.97
CA ASP A 83 -0.35 17.95 -11.89
C ASP A 83 0.73 18.64 -12.74
N ALA A 84 1.97 18.12 -12.74
CA ALA A 84 3.05 18.64 -13.59
C ALA A 84 2.79 18.41 -15.09
N TRP A 85 2.32 17.21 -15.45
CA TRP A 85 1.99 16.87 -16.83
C TRP A 85 0.83 17.71 -17.39
N THR A 86 -0.15 18.09 -16.57
CA THR A 86 -1.30 18.91 -17.02
C THR A 86 -0.89 20.27 -17.58
N ALA A 87 0.30 20.77 -17.24
CA ALA A 87 0.85 21.97 -17.85
C ALA A 87 1.06 21.83 -19.38
N TYR A 88 1.17 20.60 -19.87
CA TYR A 88 1.46 20.27 -21.27
C TYR A 88 0.36 19.45 -21.94
N ASP A 89 -0.85 19.46 -21.36
CA ASP A 89 -2.05 18.91 -21.99
C ASP A 89 -3.01 20.07 -22.33
N GLU A 90 -3.74 19.91 -23.42
CA GLU A 90 -4.66 20.91 -23.97
C GLU A 90 -5.74 21.32 -22.96
N THR A 91 -6.30 20.34 -22.23
CA THR A 91 -7.53 20.56 -21.44
C THR A 91 -7.40 20.16 -19.97
N ALA A 92 -6.56 19.17 -19.65
CA ALA A 92 -6.44 18.64 -18.30
C ALA A 92 -6.08 19.73 -17.29
N VAL A 93 -6.57 19.57 -16.05
CA VAL A 93 -6.33 20.51 -14.96
C VAL A 93 -5.70 19.79 -13.77
N GLY A 94 -4.67 20.38 -13.18
CA GLY A 94 -4.04 19.84 -11.98
C GLY A 94 -4.93 19.97 -10.74
N SER A 95 -4.75 19.04 -9.80
CA SER A 95 -5.53 18.96 -8.57
C SER A 95 -5.39 20.18 -7.66
N ARG A 96 -4.21 20.84 -7.65
CA ARG A 96 -3.93 21.98 -6.76
C ARG A 96 -3.87 23.32 -7.47
N LEU A 97 -3.21 23.37 -8.63
CA LEU A 97 -2.98 24.62 -9.37
C LEU A 97 -3.91 24.77 -10.59
N GLY A 98 -4.78 23.80 -10.85
CA GLY A 98 -5.66 23.82 -12.02
C GLY A 98 -4.87 23.93 -13.32
N GLY A 99 -5.35 24.75 -14.25
CA GLY A 99 -4.66 25.08 -15.50
C GLY A 99 -3.64 26.22 -15.40
N ARG A 100 -3.28 26.71 -14.20
CA ARG A 100 -2.44 27.92 -14.04
C ARG A 100 -1.02 27.78 -14.62
N LEU A 101 -0.52 26.55 -14.72
CA LEU A 101 0.81 26.25 -15.28
C LEU A 101 0.76 25.90 -16.77
N ARG A 102 -0.42 25.92 -17.41
CA ARG A 102 -0.58 25.48 -18.81
C ARG A 102 0.34 26.25 -19.75
N ARG A 103 1.02 25.52 -20.62
CA ARG A 103 1.97 26.02 -21.62
C ARG A 103 1.32 26.06 -23.01
N PRO A 104 1.75 26.99 -23.88
CA PRO A 104 1.32 27.04 -25.27
C PRO A 104 1.56 25.70 -25.98
N GLU A 105 0.74 25.37 -26.99
CA GLU A 105 0.83 24.12 -27.77
C GLU A 105 2.25 23.86 -28.30
N SER A 106 2.95 24.91 -28.75
CA SER A 106 4.34 24.83 -29.22
C SER A 106 5.34 24.32 -28.18
N GLU A 107 5.01 24.41 -26.88
CA GLU A 107 5.82 23.93 -25.77
C GLU A 107 5.38 22.57 -25.23
N GLN A 108 4.26 22.00 -25.72
CA GLN A 108 3.71 20.70 -25.29
C GLN A 108 4.46 19.51 -25.90
N THR A 109 5.78 19.62 -25.96
CA THR A 109 6.67 18.60 -26.51
C THR A 109 6.89 17.46 -25.51
N LEU A 110 7.22 16.26 -26.02
CA LEU A 110 7.56 15.12 -25.17
C LEU A 110 8.72 15.44 -24.22
N ALA A 111 9.76 16.11 -24.71
CA ALA A 111 10.92 16.48 -23.89
C ALA A 111 10.56 17.38 -22.69
N ASN A 112 9.65 18.34 -22.89
CA ASN A 112 9.18 19.19 -21.81
C ASN A 112 8.31 18.41 -20.81
N LYS A 113 7.40 17.55 -21.31
CA LYS A 113 6.61 16.65 -20.46
C LYS A 113 7.51 15.77 -19.60
N GLU A 114 8.48 15.09 -20.22
CA GLU A 114 9.44 14.20 -19.56
C GLU A 114 10.28 14.90 -18.49
N LYS A 115 10.78 16.10 -18.79
CA LYS A 115 11.52 16.90 -17.81
C LYS A 115 10.62 17.27 -16.63
N ALA A 116 9.42 17.81 -16.87
CA ALA A 116 8.51 18.23 -15.80
C ALA A 116 8.05 17.06 -14.90
N VAL A 117 7.65 15.93 -15.49
CA VAL A 117 7.23 14.75 -14.70
C VAL A 117 8.39 14.16 -13.89
N SER A 118 9.64 14.30 -14.36
CA SER A 118 10.81 13.82 -13.63
C SER A 118 11.12 14.66 -12.41
N TYR A 119 11.13 15.98 -12.55
CA TYR A 119 11.29 16.87 -11.39
C TYR A 119 10.12 16.74 -10.40
N ALA A 120 8.89 16.58 -10.89
CA ALA A 120 7.75 16.32 -10.00
C ALA A 120 7.88 14.99 -9.26
N SER A 121 8.28 13.92 -9.95
CA SER A 121 8.51 12.60 -9.34
C SER A 121 9.59 12.67 -8.27
N TYR A 122 10.74 13.24 -8.60
CA TYR A 122 11.88 13.36 -7.69
C TYR A 122 11.52 14.15 -6.43
N GLN A 123 10.88 15.31 -6.57
CA GLN A 123 10.47 16.14 -5.43
C GLN A 123 9.44 15.43 -4.55
N ALA A 124 8.44 14.78 -5.15
CA ALA A 124 7.43 14.04 -4.41
C ALA A 124 8.03 12.84 -3.66
N LEU A 125 8.87 12.05 -4.32
CA LEU A 125 9.53 10.88 -3.72
C LEU A 125 10.53 11.27 -2.64
N LEU A 126 11.31 12.35 -2.84
CA LEU A 126 12.23 12.84 -1.82
C LEU A 126 11.50 13.35 -0.57
N TYR A 127 10.31 13.94 -0.74
CA TYR A 127 9.47 14.35 0.39
C TYR A 127 8.96 13.15 1.21
N VAL A 128 8.53 12.06 0.56
CA VAL A 128 7.98 10.89 1.28
C VAL A 128 9.04 9.87 1.71
N TYR A 129 10.21 9.85 1.05
CA TYR A 129 11.33 8.94 1.31
C TYR A 129 12.67 9.72 1.38
N PRO A 130 12.83 10.66 2.32
CA PRO A 130 14.05 11.48 2.41
C PRO A 130 15.33 10.65 2.63
N GLU A 131 15.20 9.47 3.26
CA GLU A 131 16.32 8.55 3.49
C GLU A 131 16.88 7.95 2.19
N ASP A 132 16.09 7.93 1.11
CA ASP A 132 16.49 7.37 -0.19
C ASP A 132 17.07 8.42 -1.15
N LYS A 133 17.44 9.62 -0.66
CA LYS A 133 17.98 10.71 -1.51
C LYS A 133 19.09 10.24 -2.44
N ALA A 134 20.09 9.51 -1.94
CA ALA A 134 21.22 9.08 -2.77
C ALA A 134 20.79 8.18 -3.94
N PHE A 135 19.78 7.34 -3.73
CA PHE A 135 19.19 6.51 -4.78
C PHE A 135 18.40 7.36 -5.78
N LEU A 136 17.54 8.26 -5.29
CA LEU A 136 16.74 9.15 -6.13
C LEU A 136 17.63 10.09 -6.98
N ASP A 137 18.73 10.60 -6.42
CA ASP A 137 19.71 11.41 -7.14
C ASP A 137 20.36 10.61 -8.27
N ALA A 138 20.68 9.33 -8.04
CA ALA A 138 21.26 8.46 -9.06
C ALA A 138 20.25 8.18 -10.18
N GLU A 139 18.98 7.97 -9.86
CA GLU A 139 17.92 7.76 -10.85
C GLU A 139 17.63 9.03 -11.67
N MET A 140 17.66 10.21 -11.07
CA MET A 140 17.59 11.50 -11.80
C MET A 140 18.71 11.63 -12.82
N ARG A 141 19.96 11.35 -12.41
CA ARG A 141 21.11 11.40 -13.32
C ARG A 141 21.01 10.36 -14.45
N LYS A 142 20.52 9.14 -14.17
CA LYS A 142 20.24 8.13 -15.20
C LYS A 142 19.16 8.57 -16.19
N ALA A 143 18.18 9.34 -15.73
CA ALA A 143 17.17 9.96 -16.58
C ALA A 143 17.70 11.18 -17.37
N GLY A 144 18.95 11.60 -17.15
CA GLY A 144 19.58 12.72 -17.85
C GLY A 144 19.31 14.09 -17.21
N PHE A 145 18.83 14.13 -15.96
CA PHE A 145 18.49 15.36 -15.25
C PHE A 145 19.38 15.60 -14.03
N ASP A 146 19.54 16.87 -13.65
CA ASP A 146 20.32 17.29 -12.50
C ASP A 146 19.44 17.30 -11.22
N PRO A 147 19.72 16.43 -10.22
CA PRO A 147 18.94 16.39 -8.99
C PRO A 147 19.10 17.63 -8.09
N ASP A 148 20.11 18.48 -8.34
CA ASP A 148 20.38 19.68 -7.55
C ASP A 148 19.59 20.91 -8.05
N VAL A 149 18.91 20.79 -9.20
CA VAL A 149 18.05 21.85 -9.73
C VAL A 149 16.76 21.94 -8.90
N VAL A 150 16.56 23.11 -8.31
CA VAL A 150 15.29 23.54 -7.71
C VAL A 150 14.87 24.83 -8.40
N SER A 151 13.71 24.82 -9.06
CA SER A 151 13.21 25.98 -9.80
C SER A 151 11.78 26.32 -9.38
N THR A 152 11.51 27.62 -9.28
CA THR A 152 10.16 28.16 -9.09
C THR A 152 9.66 28.92 -10.31
N VAL A 153 10.35 28.80 -11.45
CA VAL A 153 10.00 29.50 -12.69
C VAL A 153 8.87 28.73 -13.39
N PRO A 154 7.64 29.26 -13.47
CA PRO A 154 6.47 28.51 -13.91
C PRO A 154 6.41 28.25 -15.42
N THR A 155 7.40 28.72 -16.17
CA THR A 155 7.51 28.54 -17.62
C THR A 155 8.59 27.54 -18.02
N LEU A 156 9.44 27.10 -17.09
CA LEU A 156 10.46 26.09 -17.33
C LEU A 156 9.93 24.71 -16.90
N PRO A 157 10.19 23.62 -17.64
CA PRO A 157 9.69 22.29 -17.28
C PRO A 157 10.09 21.83 -15.87
N GLU A 158 11.35 22.04 -15.48
CA GLU A 158 11.84 21.77 -14.12
C GLU A 158 11.08 22.58 -13.06
N GLY A 159 10.77 23.84 -13.35
CA GLY A 159 10.04 24.71 -12.45
C GLY A 159 8.58 24.30 -12.32
N ILE A 160 7.94 23.90 -13.42
CA ILE A 160 6.60 23.31 -13.42
C ILE A 160 6.58 22.05 -12.56
N GLY A 161 7.56 21.14 -12.75
CA GLY A 161 7.66 19.92 -11.95
C GLY A 161 7.79 20.19 -10.46
N CYS A 162 8.70 21.09 -10.08
CA CYS A 162 8.89 21.51 -8.69
C CYS A 162 7.65 22.19 -8.09
N LEU A 163 7.02 23.12 -8.82
CA LEU A 163 5.82 23.84 -8.35
C LEU A 163 4.61 22.92 -8.17
N ALA A 164 4.40 21.98 -9.09
CA ALA A 164 3.32 21.00 -9.01
C ALA A 164 3.50 20.08 -7.79
N ALA A 165 4.69 19.50 -7.62
CA ALA A 165 5.00 18.67 -6.46
C ALA A 165 4.87 19.46 -5.15
N ALA A 166 5.42 20.67 -5.08
CA ALA A 166 5.30 21.53 -3.89
C ALA A 166 3.84 21.80 -3.51
N ALA A 167 2.97 22.09 -4.50
CA ALA A 167 1.56 22.34 -4.23
C ALA A 167 0.83 21.09 -3.68
N VAL A 168 1.16 19.90 -4.17
CA VAL A 168 0.61 18.63 -3.66
C VAL A 168 1.15 18.34 -2.26
N ILE A 169 2.46 18.49 -2.04
CA ILE A 169 3.13 18.31 -0.75
C ILE A 169 2.53 19.24 0.31
N ASP A 170 2.38 20.53 0.02
CA ASP A 170 1.77 21.52 0.91
C ASP A 170 0.39 21.08 1.39
N PHE A 171 -0.46 20.65 0.45
CA PHE A 171 -1.80 20.17 0.77
C PHE A 171 -1.77 18.91 1.64
N ARG A 172 -0.80 18.03 1.40
CA ARG A 172 -0.67 16.73 2.07
C ARG A 172 0.04 16.82 3.41
N ARG A 173 0.81 17.88 3.67
CA ARG A 173 1.63 18.03 4.89
C ARG A 173 0.84 17.93 6.20
N LYS A 174 -0.41 18.42 6.19
CA LYS A 174 -1.38 18.42 7.30
C LYS A 174 -2.71 17.83 6.87
N ASP A 175 -2.64 16.71 6.15
CA ASP A 175 -3.84 16.00 5.71
C ASP A 175 -4.36 14.99 6.73
N GLY A 176 -3.83 14.97 7.97
CA GLY A 176 -4.24 14.04 9.01
C GLY A 176 -3.45 12.73 9.05
N ALA A 177 -2.51 12.49 8.13
CA ALA A 177 -1.69 11.27 8.13
C ALA A 177 -0.64 11.24 9.26
N ASN A 178 -0.33 12.40 9.86
CA ASN A 178 0.70 12.57 10.87
C ASN A 178 2.13 12.19 10.42
N GLN A 179 2.47 12.41 9.14
CA GLN A 179 3.75 11.99 8.55
C GLN A 179 4.99 12.41 9.34
N HIS A 180 4.96 13.58 10.01
CA HIS A 180 6.10 14.10 10.78
C HIS A 180 5.90 14.02 12.29
N GLY A 181 4.86 13.33 12.77
CA GLY A 181 4.60 13.20 14.21
C GLY A 181 4.12 14.48 14.88
N ASP A 182 3.69 15.47 14.11
CA ASP A 182 3.40 16.82 14.55
C ASP A 182 1.90 17.19 14.49
N GLU A 183 1.02 16.18 14.44
CA GLU A 183 -0.41 16.36 14.73
C GLU A 183 -0.65 16.61 16.22
N ALA A 184 -1.59 17.51 16.53
CA ALA A 184 -1.95 17.81 17.91
C ALA A 184 -2.48 16.56 18.63
N GLY A 185 -1.93 16.28 19.81
CA GLY A 185 -2.26 15.08 20.60
C GLY A 185 -1.39 13.85 20.28
N GLY A 186 -0.55 13.91 19.24
CA GLY A 186 0.47 12.89 18.98
C GLY A 186 1.63 12.93 19.96
N ASP A 187 2.47 11.90 19.93
CA ASP A 187 3.64 11.73 20.79
C ASP A 187 4.97 12.12 20.11
N GLY A 188 4.93 12.77 18.95
CA GLY A 188 6.11 13.09 18.15
C GLY A 188 6.52 11.99 17.18
N THR A 189 5.91 10.80 17.23
CA THR A 189 6.27 9.69 16.34
C THR A 189 5.71 9.91 14.93
N PRO A 190 6.55 9.85 13.86
CA PRO A 190 6.08 9.83 12.48
C PRO A 190 5.01 8.77 12.24
N TYR A 191 3.87 9.19 11.71
CA TYR A 191 2.67 8.38 11.50
C TYR A 191 2.10 7.73 12.78
N GLY A 192 2.48 8.24 13.95
CA GLY A 192 1.95 7.81 15.24
C GLY A 192 0.46 8.13 15.39
N ASP A 193 -0.24 7.31 16.17
CA ASP A 193 -1.64 7.56 16.49
C ASP A 193 -1.79 8.80 17.39
N TYR A 194 -2.67 9.72 17.00
CA TYR A 194 -3.07 10.90 17.78
C TYR A 194 -4.57 10.88 18.12
N THR A 195 -5.22 9.72 17.96
CA THR A 195 -6.64 9.48 18.24
C THR A 195 -6.87 8.59 19.45
N TYR A 196 -5.77 8.19 20.12
CA TYR A 196 -5.77 7.42 21.37
C TYR A 196 -6.56 6.11 21.29
N TYR A 197 -6.50 5.42 20.15
CA TYR A 197 -7.15 4.12 20.01
C TYR A 197 -6.58 3.13 21.03
N ARG A 198 -7.47 2.39 21.71
CA ARG A 198 -7.12 1.30 22.61
C ARG A 198 -8.03 0.10 22.29
N PRO A 199 -7.47 -1.09 22.04
CA PRO A 199 -8.29 -2.27 21.81
C PRO A 199 -9.04 -2.65 23.09
N VAL A 200 -10.26 -3.16 22.94
CA VAL A 200 -11.03 -3.71 24.06
C VAL A 200 -10.35 -4.97 24.61
N ASN A 201 -9.87 -5.83 23.72
CA ASN A 201 -9.18 -7.06 24.10
C ASN A 201 -7.68 -6.79 24.33
N PRO A 202 -7.13 -7.18 25.50
CA PRO A 202 -5.69 -7.29 25.65
C PRO A 202 -5.16 -8.53 24.90
N PRO A 203 -3.84 -8.62 24.65
CA PRO A 203 -3.27 -9.72 23.87
C PRO A 203 -3.37 -11.11 24.52
N ASP A 204 -3.61 -11.19 25.83
CA ASP A 204 -3.57 -12.41 26.63
C ASP A 204 -4.94 -13.01 26.94
N ARG A 205 -6.04 -12.28 26.70
CA ARG A 205 -7.41 -12.77 26.94
C ARG A 205 -8.44 -12.11 26.03
N ILE A 206 -9.53 -12.82 25.78
CA ILE A 206 -10.70 -12.33 25.04
C ILE A 206 -11.70 -11.80 26.06
N ILE A 207 -11.94 -10.49 26.06
CA ILE A 207 -12.97 -9.82 26.87
C ILE A 207 -14.28 -9.73 26.08
N ASP A 208 -14.20 -9.35 24.81
CA ASP A 208 -15.33 -9.24 23.88
C ASP A 208 -14.96 -9.95 22.57
N PRO A 209 -15.59 -11.08 22.22
CA PRO A 209 -15.25 -11.84 21.02
C PRO A 209 -15.54 -11.10 19.72
N ASP A 210 -16.37 -10.05 19.74
CA ASP A 210 -16.66 -9.24 18.56
C ASP A 210 -15.63 -8.13 18.30
N ARG A 211 -14.71 -7.89 19.25
CA ARG A 211 -13.69 -6.83 19.16
C ARG A 211 -12.32 -7.33 18.75
N TRP A 212 -11.57 -6.49 18.03
CA TRP A 212 -10.21 -6.80 17.62
C TRP A 212 -9.30 -7.04 18.83
N GLN A 213 -8.40 -8.01 18.69
CA GLN A 213 -7.39 -8.35 19.67
C GLN A 213 -5.99 -8.22 19.04
N PRO A 214 -5.05 -7.48 19.67
CA PRO A 214 -3.67 -7.46 19.24
C PRO A 214 -3.02 -8.83 19.49
N ILE A 215 -2.19 -9.27 18.56
CA ILE A 215 -1.55 -10.60 18.61
C ILE A 215 -0.09 -10.43 19.01
N THR A 216 0.38 -11.26 19.94
CA THR A 216 1.81 -11.32 20.29
C THR A 216 2.51 -12.36 19.43
N PHE A 217 3.53 -11.93 18.70
CA PHE A 217 4.37 -12.80 17.86
C PHE A 217 5.74 -12.98 18.48
N THR A 218 6.32 -14.16 18.29
CA THR A 218 7.74 -14.42 18.56
C THR A 218 8.48 -14.38 17.23
N LEU A 219 9.37 -13.42 17.04
CA LEU A 219 10.20 -13.29 15.84
C LEU A 219 11.30 -14.35 15.83
N GLU A 220 11.97 -14.55 14.68
CA GLU A 220 13.02 -15.57 14.53
C GLU A 220 14.19 -15.39 15.52
N ASN A 221 14.49 -14.16 15.93
CA ASN A 221 15.49 -13.86 16.95
C ASN A 221 15.00 -14.05 18.40
N GLY A 222 13.81 -14.62 18.61
CA GLY A 222 13.20 -14.85 19.91
C GLY A 222 12.53 -13.61 20.53
N LYS A 223 12.63 -12.43 19.92
CA LYS A 223 11.99 -11.21 20.42
C LYS A 223 10.47 -11.32 20.31
N LYS A 224 9.77 -11.03 21.40
CA LYS A 224 8.31 -10.91 21.39
C LYS A 224 7.88 -9.50 20.97
N VAL A 225 6.92 -9.41 20.06
CA VAL A 225 6.32 -8.14 19.61
C VAL A 225 4.80 -8.24 19.62
N THR A 226 4.14 -7.18 20.07
CA THR A 226 2.68 -7.07 20.12
C THR A 226 2.27 -5.76 19.46
N PRO A 227 2.16 -5.72 18.13
CA PRO A 227 1.86 -4.47 17.45
C PRO A 227 0.43 -4.01 17.73
N GLY A 228 0.26 -2.71 17.94
CA GLY A 228 -1.06 -2.07 18.04
C GLY A 228 -1.72 -1.88 16.67
N PHE A 229 -2.95 -1.36 16.67
CA PHE A 229 -3.67 -1.06 15.43
C PHE A 229 -2.84 -0.06 14.60
N LEU A 230 -2.35 -0.51 13.45
CA LEU A 230 -1.56 0.30 12.55
C LEU A 230 -2.38 1.48 11.99
N THR A 231 -1.87 2.69 12.21
CA THR A 231 -2.45 3.97 11.77
C THR A 231 -3.96 4.06 12.02
N PRO A 232 -4.44 3.94 13.27
CA PRO A 232 -5.87 3.87 13.56
C PRO A 232 -6.58 5.20 13.29
N HIS A 233 -5.81 6.29 13.18
CA HIS A 233 -6.24 7.63 12.80
C HIS A 233 -6.50 7.81 11.31
N TRP A 234 -6.28 6.80 10.46
CA TRP A 234 -6.31 6.97 9.00
C TRP A 234 -7.66 7.45 8.46
N TYR A 235 -8.75 7.24 9.21
CA TYR A 235 -10.06 7.80 8.90
C TYR A 235 -10.10 9.34 8.89
N ARG A 236 -9.11 10.01 9.50
CA ARG A 236 -8.95 11.47 9.47
C ARG A 236 -8.15 11.97 8.27
N VAL A 237 -7.56 11.07 7.47
CA VAL A 237 -6.76 11.46 6.32
C VAL A 237 -7.65 12.07 5.24
N LYS A 238 -7.25 13.23 4.70
CA LYS A 238 -8.02 13.89 3.63
C LYS A 238 -8.07 12.98 2.40
N PRO A 239 -9.28 12.63 1.91
CA PRO A 239 -9.42 11.89 0.68
C PRO A 239 -9.02 12.71 -0.55
N PHE A 240 -8.81 12.05 -1.67
CA PHE A 240 -8.57 12.67 -2.97
C PHE A 240 -9.90 13.12 -3.61
N VAL A 241 -10.76 12.17 -3.99
CA VAL A 241 -12.04 12.46 -4.64
C VAL A 241 -13.23 12.22 -3.74
N ILE A 242 -13.23 11.16 -2.90
CA ILE A 242 -14.36 10.88 -2.00
C ILE A 242 -14.62 12.05 -1.04
N GLU A 243 -15.87 12.22 -0.62
CA GLU A 243 -16.34 13.40 0.13
C GLU A 243 -15.85 13.38 1.57
N ASN A 244 -15.88 12.20 2.20
CA ASN A 244 -15.38 11.95 3.54
C ASN A 244 -15.10 10.46 3.71
N SER A 245 -14.37 10.10 4.76
CA SER A 245 -13.93 8.73 5.01
C SER A 245 -15.09 7.73 5.23
N ALA A 246 -16.23 8.18 5.74
CA ALA A 246 -17.37 7.33 6.08
C ALA A 246 -18.36 7.15 4.92
N GLN A 247 -18.12 7.82 3.78
CA GLN A 247 -19.06 7.86 2.65
C GLN A 247 -19.50 6.46 2.17
N PHE A 248 -18.60 5.48 2.22
CA PHE A 248 -18.84 4.11 1.76
C PHE A 248 -18.84 3.09 2.91
N ARG A 249 -19.13 3.53 4.15
CA ARG A 249 -19.19 2.61 5.28
C ARG A 249 -20.33 1.59 5.04
N PRO A 250 -20.03 0.28 4.99
CA PRO A 250 -21.06 -0.74 4.80
C PRO A 250 -21.86 -0.98 6.09
N PRO A 251 -22.99 -1.71 6.00
CA PRO A 251 -23.69 -2.26 7.17
C PRO A 251 -22.76 -3.08 8.09
N PRO A 252 -23.13 -3.28 9.36
CA PRO A 252 -22.31 -4.05 10.31
C PRO A 252 -22.09 -5.49 9.84
N PRO A 253 -20.93 -6.11 10.18
CA PRO A 253 -20.71 -7.53 9.96
C PRO A 253 -21.57 -8.38 10.92
N PRO A 254 -21.69 -9.71 10.69
CA PRO A 254 -22.25 -10.60 11.70
C PRO A 254 -21.41 -10.53 12.99
N MET A 255 -22.08 -10.52 14.14
CA MET A 255 -21.49 -10.47 15.48
C MET A 255 -22.12 -11.55 16.36
N THR A 256 -21.46 -11.96 17.43
CA THR A 256 -22.00 -12.93 18.40
C THR A 256 -23.34 -12.47 18.99
N THR A 257 -23.60 -11.17 19.04
CA THR A 257 -24.86 -10.60 19.56
C THR A 257 -25.98 -10.44 18.54
N THR A 258 -25.67 -10.42 17.23
CA THR A 258 -26.65 -10.11 16.18
C THR A 258 -26.90 -11.27 15.23
N ASP A 259 -25.87 -12.07 14.93
CA ASP A 259 -25.95 -13.24 14.05
C ASP A 259 -24.78 -14.20 14.32
N ASP A 260 -24.79 -14.82 15.51
CA ASP A 260 -23.74 -15.74 15.97
C ASP A 260 -23.58 -16.96 15.05
N ALA A 261 -24.70 -17.48 14.53
CA ALA A 261 -24.68 -18.63 13.64
C ALA A 261 -23.92 -18.32 12.34
N ALA A 262 -24.15 -17.14 11.74
CA ALA A 262 -23.39 -16.72 10.56
C ALA A 262 -21.92 -16.49 10.90
N LEU A 263 -21.60 -15.80 12.01
CA LEU A 263 -20.21 -15.54 12.40
C LEU A 263 -19.42 -16.84 12.64
N ARG A 264 -20.04 -17.81 13.30
CA ARG A 264 -19.47 -19.15 13.51
C ARG A 264 -19.25 -19.89 12.20
N GLN A 265 -20.24 -19.91 11.30
CA GLN A 265 -20.12 -20.54 9.98
C GLN A 265 -18.97 -19.91 9.17
N GLN A 266 -18.83 -18.59 9.22
CA GLN A 266 -17.76 -17.87 8.55
C GLN A 266 -16.38 -18.22 9.13
N THR A 267 -16.29 -18.41 10.44
CA THR A 267 -15.07 -18.87 11.14
C THR A 267 -14.71 -20.31 10.77
N GLU A 268 -15.70 -21.20 10.73
CA GLU A 268 -15.56 -22.60 10.29
C GLU A 268 -15.01 -22.70 8.87
N ARG A 269 -15.47 -21.84 7.96
CA ARG A 269 -14.95 -21.77 6.60
C ARG A 269 -13.46 -21.43 6.55
N VAL A 270 -12.98 -20.53 7.42
CA VAL A 270 -11.55 -20.18 7.51
C VAL A 270 -10.72 -21.40 7.93
N LEU A 271 -11.15 -22.13 8.96
CA LEU A 271 -10.48 -23.36 9.38
C LEU A 271 -10.48 -24.40 8.27
N ALA A 272 -11.61 -24.60 7.59
CA ALA A 272 -11.73 -25.54 6.48
C ALA A 272 -10.76 -25.22 5.32
N TYR A 273 -10.59 -23.94 4.97
CA TYR A 273 -9.59 -23.53 3.99
C TYR A 273 -8.17 -23.84 4.44
N ASN A 274 -7.83 -23.46 5.67
CA ASN A 274 -6.46 -23.59 6.19
C ASN A 274 -6.01 -25.06 6.32
N GLN A 275 -6.94 -25.98 6.57
CA GLN A 275 -6.67 -27.42 6.65
C GLN A 275 -6.21 -28.04 5.33
N LYS A 276 -6.65 -27.51 4.19
CA LYS A 276 -6.54 -28.19 2.89
C LYS A 276 -5.97 -27.29 1.79
N LEU A 277 -5.10 -26.34 2.15
CA LEU A 277 -4.46 -25.46 1.17
C LEU A 277 -3.71 -26.27 0.11
N THR A 278 -4.20 -26.22 -1.11
CA THR A 278 -3.52 -26.73 -2.29
C THR A 278 -2.25 -25.92 -2.59
N LYS A 279 -1.38 -26.46 -3.43
CA LYS A 279 -0.17 -25.75 -3.91
C LYS A 279 -0.53 -24.40 -4.54
N GLU A 280 -1.60 -24.37 -5.34
CA GLU A 280 -2.07 -23.14 -5.98
C GLU A 280 -2.61 -22.13 -4.97
N GLU A 281 -3.36 -22.56 -3.96
CA GLU A 281 -3.86 -21.68 -2.91
C GLU A 281 -2.72 -21.10 -2.07
N LYS A 282 -1.71 -21.90 -1.71
CA LYS A 282 -0.50 -21.39 -1.04
C LYS A 282 0.20 -20.33 -1.90
N ALA A 283 0.37 -20.59 -3.19
CA ALA A 283 0.95 -19.63 -4.13
C ALA A 283 0.10 -18.35 -4.25
N LYS A 284 -1.24 -18.44 -4.25
CA LYS A 284 -2.14 -17.26 -4.25
C LYS A 284 -2.00 -16.42 -2.99
N VAL A 285 -1.93 -17.07 -1.82
CA VAL A 285 -1.72 -16.38 -0.52
C VAL A 285 -0.41 -15.62 -0.53
N GLU A 286 0.67 -16.25 -0.99
CA GLU A 286 2.01 -15.65 -1.04
C GLU A 286 2.11 -14.57 -2.11
N PHE A 287 1.54 -14.80 -3.29
CA PHE A 287 1.48 -13.82 -4.38
C PHE A 287 0.82 -12.53 -3.93
N MET A 288 -0.35 -12.62 -3.29
CA MET A 288 -1.11 -11.45 -2.87
C MET A 288 -0.60 -10.82 -1.58
N ARG A 289 0.17 -11.55 -0.78
CA ARG A 289 0.80 -10.99 0.41
C ARG A 289 2.06 -10.19 0.08
N ASP A 290 2.69 -10.53 -1.04
CA ASP A 290 4.06 -10.17 -1.38
C ASP A 290 5.06 -10.62 -0.30
N GLY A 291 6.35 -10.36 -0.56
CA GLY A 291 7.44 -10.69 0.34
C GLY A 291 7.84 -9.55 1.29
N PRO A 292 8.97 -9.68 1.99
CA PRO A 292 9.52 -8.64 2.89
C PRO A 292 9.77 -7.28 2.24
N ARG A 293 9.82 -7.21 0.91
CA ARG A 293 9.95 -5.99 0.09
C ARG A 293 8.62 -5.54 -0.54
N SER A 294 7.48 -5.95 0.02
CA SER A 294 6.13 -5.67 -0.49
C SER A 294 5.89 -4.17 -0.70
N THR A 295 5.30 -3.81 -1.84
CA THR A 295 4.78 -2.45 -2.10
C THR A 295 3.31 -2.31 -1.71
N GLY A 296 2.81 -3.24 -0.89
CA GLY A 296 1.42 -3.35 -0.48
C GLY A 296 0.47 -3.52 -1.67
N GLN A 297 -0.83 -3.54 -1.38
CA GLN A 297 -1.84 -3.71 -2.42
C GLN A 297 -1.87 -2.55 -3.41
N SER A 298 -1.66 -1.32 -2.96
CA SER A 298 -1.58 -0.16 -3.86
C SER A 298 -0.43 -0.28 -4.87
N GLY A 299 0.75 -0.74 -4.44
CA GLY A 299 1.87 -0.97 -5.34
C GLY A 299 1.63 -2.15 -6.28
N HIS A 300 1.07 -3.26 -5.76
CA HIS A 300 0.73 -4.43 -6.57
C HIS A 300 -0.25 -4.08 -7.71
N TRP A 301 -1.28 -3.27 -7.44
CA TRP A 301 -2.20 -2.82 -8.49
C TRP A 301 -1.59 -1.80 -9.45
N LEU A 302 -0.60 -1.01 -9.02
CA LEU A 302 0.20 -0.18 -9.93
C LEU A 302 1.14 -1.01 -10.81
N ARG A 303 1.67 -2.14 -10.32
CA ARG A 303 2.37 -3.13 -11.16
C ARG A 303 1.42 -3.68 -12.23
N PHE A 304 0.17 -4.02 -11.90
CA PHE A 304 -0.80 -4.44 -12.91
C PHE A 304 -1.12 -3.32 -13.92
N ALA A 305 -1.10 -2.06 -13.50
CA ALA A 305 -1.20 -0.92 -14.39
C ALA A 305 0.02 -0.81 -15.35
N GLN A 306 1.23 -1.14 -14.88
CA GLN A 306 2.41 -1.27 -15.76
C GLN A 306 2.24 -2.42 -16.76
N ASP A 307 1.66 -3.53 -16.32
CA ASP A 307 1.38 -4.67 -17.21
C ASP A 307 0.41 -4.25 -18.34
N VAL A 308 -0.63 -3.45 -18.01
CA VAL A 308 -1.52 -2.82 -19.00
C VAL A 308 -0.76 -1.87 -19.93
N SER A 309 0.08 -0.99 -19.38
CA SER A 309 0.92 -0.07 -20.17
C SER A 309 1.75 -0.81 -21.22
N ARG A 310 2.38 -1.93 -20.84
CA ARG A 310 3.17 -2.76 -21.77
C ARG A 310 2.30 -3.48 -22.80
N ARG A 311 1.17 -4.05 -22.37
CA ARG A 311 0.22 -4.77 -23.24
C ARG A 311 -0.33 -3.83 -24.33
N ASP A 312 -0.70 -2.62 -23.93
CA ASP A 312 -1.44 -1.67 -24.76
C ASP A 312 -0.52 -0.60 -25.39
N LYS A 313 0.79 -0.68 -25.14
CA LYS A 313 1.83 0.23 -25.67
C LYS A 313 1.52 1.69 -25.37
N HIS A 314 1.25 1.99 -24.11
CA HIS A 314 0.91 3.34 -23.69
C HIS A 314 2.02 4.35 -23.97
N THR A 315 1.59 5.55 -24.32
CA THR A 315 2.40 6.77 -24.32
C THR A 315 2.58 7.31 -22.89
N LEU A 316 3.47 8.30 -22.72
CA LEU A 316 3.63 9.03 -21.46
C LEU A 316 2.30 9.57 -20.93
N ASP A 317 1.49 10.19 -21.79
CA ASP A 317 0.21 10.82 -21.41
C ASP A 317 -0.80 9.79 -20.87
N GLN A 318 -0.85 8.60 -21.48
CA GLN A 318 -1.72 7.52 -21.05
C GLN A 318 -1.26 6.92 -19.72
N ASP A 319 0.05 6.73 -19.55
CA ASP A 319 0.63 6.23 -18.30
C ASP A 319 0.41 7.19 -17.14
N VAL A 320 0.63 8.50 -17.33
CA VAL A 320 0.38 9.51 -16.31
C VAL A 320 -1.08 9.48 -15.85
N LYS A 321 -2.04 9.43 -16.79
CA LYS A 321 -3.47 9.34 -16.47
C LYS A 321 -3.82 8.04 -15.75
N LEU A 322 -3.27 6.90 -16.20
CA LEU A 322 -3.52 5.59 -15.62
C LEU A 322 -3.00 5.51 -14.17
N TYR A 323 -1.73 5.86 -13.94
CA TYR A 323 -1.14 5.77 -12.61
C TYR A 323 -1.78 6.75 -11.64
N PHE A 324 -2.19 7.93 -12.11
CA PHE A 324 -2.95 8.90 -11.34
C PHE A 324 -4.27 8.33 -10.79
N VAL A 325 -5.08 7.66 -11.62
CA VAL A 325 -6.38 7.13 -11.16
C VAL A 325 -6.22 5.91 -10.27
N ILE A 326 -5.25 5.03 -10.55
CA ILE A 326 -5.01 3.82 -9.74
C ILE A 326 -4.45 4.17 -8.37
N ALA A 327 -3.45 5.05 -8.29
CA ALA A 327 -2.88 5.44 -7.01
C ALA A 327 -3.89 6.17 -6.12
N ASN A 328 -4.70 7.07 -6.69
CA ASN A 328 -5.68 7.84 -5.93
C ASN A 328 -6.92 7.01 -5.54
N VAL A 329 -7.40 6.09 -6.39
CA VAL A 329 -8.52 5.21 -6.00
C VAL A 329 -8.09 4.23 -4.89
N ALA A 330 -6.85 3.75 -4.91
CA ALA A 330 -6.29 2.92 -3.84
C ALA A 330 -6.19 3.70 -2.52
N HIS A 331 -5.73 4.96 -2.57
CA HIS A 331 -5.66 5.87 -1.42
C HIS A 331 -7.04 6.08 -0.78
N ASP A 332 -8.05 6.43 -1.58
CA ASP A 332 -9.42 6.64 -1.09
C ASP A 332 -10.05 5.34 -0.56
N ALA A 333 -9.79 4.21 -1.22
CA ALA A 333 -10.25 2.89 -0.75
C ALA A 333 -9.65 2.52 0.61
N PHE A 334 -8.36 2.82 0.85
CA PHE A 334 -7.76 2.62 2.17
C PHE A 334 -8.35 3.52 3.24
N ILE A 335 -8.64 4.79 2.93
CA ILE A 335 -9.30 5.70 3.87
C ILE A 335 -10.67 5.16 4.29
N ALA A 336 -11.51 4.78 3.32
CA ALA A 336 -12.85 4.23 3.60
C ALA A 336 -12.79 2.89 4.37
N CYS A 337 -11.83 2.03 4.02
CA CYS A 337 -11.61 0.76 4.71
C CYS A 337 -11.15 0.97 6.16
N TRP A 338 -10.18 1.86 6.41
CA TRP A 338 -9.69 2.11 7.78
C TRP A 338 -10.73 2.82 8.64
N GLU A 339 -11.57 3.67 8.04
CA GLU A 339 -12.74 4.22 8.71
C GLU A 339 -13.67 3.10 9.20
N THR A 340 -14.03 2.17 8.31
CA THR A 340 -14.89 1.03 8.65
C THR A 340 -14.26 0.15 9.74
N LYS A 341 -12.96 -0.14 9.62
CA LYS A 341 -12.19 -0.90 10.63
C LYS A 341 -12.21 -0.22 11.98
N ARG A 342 -12.02 1.10 12.01
CA ARG A 342 -11.99 1.89 13.23
C ARG A 342 -13.38 2.02 13.87
N PHE A 343 -14.43 2.07 13.06
CA PHE A 343 -15.81 2.20 13.49
C PHE A 343 -16.35 0.92 14.14
N TYR A 344 -16.16 -0.23 13.47
CA TYR A 344 -16.68 -1.51 13.98
C TYR A 344 -15.70 -2.22 14.94
N ASP A 345 -14.41 -1.93 14.85
CA ASP A 345 -13.35 -2.55 15.66
C ASP A 345 -13.44 -4.09 15.66
N SER A 346 -13.80 -4.67 14.51
CA SER A 346 -14.26 -6.05 14.47
C SER A 346 -13.14 -7.07 14.68
N SER A 347 -13.53 -8.22 15.23
CA SER A 347 -12.71 -9.38 15.47
C SER A 347 -12.02 -9.97 14.22
N ARG A 348 -11.07 -10.88 14.46
CA ARG A 348 -10.29 -11.60 13.45
C ARG A 348 -10.44 -13.11 13.63
N PRO A 349 -10.17 -13.94 12.60
CA PRO A 349 -10.20 -15.40 12.75
C PRO A 349 -9.35 -15.91 13.92
N TRP A 350 -8.20 -15.27 14.20
CA TRP A 350 -7.37 -15.58 15.37
C TRP A 350 -8.16 -15.63 16.68
N THR A 351 -8.95 -14.59 16.94
CA THR A 351 -9.77 -14.42 18.15
C THR A 351 -11.00 -15.33 18.08
N LEU A 352 -11.68 -15.38 16.93
CA LEU A 352 -12.91 -16.15 16.75
C LEU A 352 -12.67 -17.67 16.87
N VAL A 353 -11.58 -18.19 16.31
CA VAL A 353 -11.20 -19.61 16.47
C VAL A 353 -10.99 -19.95 17.94
N ARG A 354 -10.26 -19.11 18.68
CA ARG A 354 -10.05 -19.29 20.13
C ARG A 354 -11.33 -19.16 20.94
N HIS A 355 -12.27 -18.32 20.49
CA HIS A 355 -13.57 -18.18 21.13
C HIS A 355 -14.45 -19.43 20.94
N TYR A 356 -14.69 -19.85 19.70
CA TYR A 356 -15.62 -20.95 19.39
C TYR A 356 -15.07 -22.35 19.69
N TYR A 357 -13.74 -22.50 19.70
CA TYR A 357 -13.07 -23.80 19.88
C TYR A 357 -12.20 -23.86 21.15
N ALA A 358 -12.44 -22.99 22.13
CA ALA A 358 -11.72 -23.01 23.41
C ALA A 358 -11.74 -24.41 24.04
N GLY A 359 -10.56 -24.91 24.42
CA GLY A 359 -10.37 -26.24 25.02
C GLY A 359 -10.56 -27.42 24.05
N GLN A 360 -10.78 -27.16 22.76
CA GLN A 360 -10.94 -28.18 21.75
C GLN A 360 -9.66 -28.36 20.93
N ARG A 361 -9.53 -29.53 20.32
CA ARG A 361 -8.49 -29.80 19.31
C ARG A 361 -9.07 -29.59 17.93
N ILE A 362 -8.32 -28.93 17.06
CA ILE A 362 -8.67 -28.67 15.67
C ILE A 362 -7.55 -29.11 14.74
N ILE A 363 -7.88 -29.35 13.48
CA ILE A 363 -6.90 -29.57 12.42
C ILE A 363 -6.61 -28.21 11.78
N GLY A 364 -5.34 -27.88 11.56
CA GLY A 364 -4.93 -26.64 10.90
C GLY A 364 -3.44 -26.61 10.56
N TRP A 365 -2.99 -25.53 9.91
CA TRP A 365 -1.57 -25.32 9.64
C TRP A 365 -0.80 -25.04 10.94
N ALA A 366 0.29 -25.76 11.16
CA ALA A 366 0.99 -25.80 12.44
C ALA A 366 2.28 -24.97 12.48
N GLY A 367 2.33 -23.90 11.70
CA GLY A 367 3.53 -23.10 11.56
C GLY A 367 4.45 -23.59 10.45
N ARG A 368 5.52 -22.81 10.23
CA ARG A 368 6.57 -23.06 9.24
C ARG A 368 7.11 -24.49 9.36
N ASP A 369 7.10 -25.21 8.25
CA ASP A 369 7.49 -26.61 8.05
C ASP A 369 6.69 -27.63 8.89
N GLY A 370 5.67 -27.19 9.63
CA GLY A 370 4.86 -28.05 10.50
C GLY A 370 3.72 -28.79 9.80
N GLY A 371 3.40 -28.39 8.57
CA GLY A 371 2.30 -28.95 7.78
C GLY A 371 0.92 -28.77 8.44
N THR A 372 -0.06 -29.54 7.98
CA THR A 372 -1.39 -29.61 8.60
C THR A 372 -1.42 -30.74 9.62
N LYS A 373 -1.76 -30.44 10.88
CA LYS A 373 -1.96 -31.46 11.94
C LYS A 373 -3.04 -31.06 12.91
N GLU A 374 -3.41 -32.00 13.77
CA GLU A 374 -4.28 -31.74 14.90
C GLU A 374 -3.50 -31.04 16.04
N MET A 375 -4.08 -29.97 16.59
CA MET A 375 -3.50 -29.15 17.65
C MET A 375 -4.60 -28.55 18.54
N PRO A 376 -4.29 -28.10 19.77
CA PRO A 376 -5.19 -27.22 20.52
C PRO A 376 -5.57 -25.98 19.71
N ALA A 377 -6.81 -25.51 19.77
CA ALA A 377 -7.25 -24.31 19.05
C ALA A 377 -6.46 -23.05 19.43
N GLU A 378 -5.94 -23.02 20.65
CA GLU A 378 -5.08 -21.98 21.21
C GLU A 378 -3.69 -21.94 20.57
N ASP A 379 -3.29 -23.01 19.86
CA ASP A 379 -2.02 -23.11 19.13
C ASP A 379 -2.20 -22.84 17.63
N TRP A 380 -3.42 -22.67 17.13
CA TRP A 380 -3.67 -22.40 15.71
C TRP A 380 -3.18 -21.02 15.28
N HIS A 381 -2.56 -20.98 14.11
CA HIS A 381 -2.04 -19.76 13.48
C HIS A 381 -2.49 -19.64 12.02
N PRO A 382 -2.79 -18.42 11.54
CA PRO A 382 -2.91 -18.13 10.11
C PRO A 382 -1.67 -18.59 9.34
N TYR A 383 -1.83 -18.96 8.06
CA TYR A 383 -0.73 -19.35 7.18
C TYR A 383 0.16 -18.12 6.90
N SER A 384 1.20 -17.95 7.72
CA SER A 384 2.06 -16.77 7.79
C SER A 384 3.48 -17.15 8.26
N PRO A 385 4.56 -16.82 7.53
CA PRO A 385 5.92 -16.92 8.05
C PRO A 385 6.16 -15.99 9.24
N PRO A 386 7.10 -16.34 10.14
CA PRO A 386 7.50 -15.51 11.28
C PRO A 386 8.00 -14.10 10.90
N SER A 387 8.58 -13.95 9.71
CA SER A 387 9.13 -12.68 9.19
C SER A 387 8.05 -11.67 8.79
N PHE A 388 6.80 -12.10 8.64
CA PHE A 388 5.71 -11.22 8.26
C PHE A 388 4.45 -11.63 9.05
N ILE A 389 4.19 -10.92 10.12
CA ILE A 389 3.16 -11.29 11.08
C ILE A 389 1.73 -11.06 10.52
N THR A 390 0.72 -11.61 11.20
CA THR A 390 -0.67 -11.27 10.86
C THR A 390 -0.86 -9.75 10.96
N PRO A 391 -1.47 -9.09 9.95
CA PRO A 391 -1.53 -7.64 9.92
C PRO A 391 -2.26 -7.04 11.14
N PRO A 392 -1.65 -6.07 11.85
CA PRO A 392 -2.14 -5.62 13.15
C PRO A 392 -3.22 -4.54 13.01
N PHE A 393 -4.42 -4.95 12.62
CA PHE A 393 -5.60 -4.08 12.52
C PHE A 393 -6.91 -4.90 12.53
N PRO A 394 -8.07 -4.29 12.86
CA PRO A 394 -9.39 -4.94 12.87
C PRO A 394 -9.76 -5.65 11.56
N GLY A 395 -10.72 -6.57 11.61
CA GLY A 395 -11.13 -7.41 10.47
C GLY A 395 -11.88 -6.67 9.38
N TYR A 396 -12.98 -5.99 9.71
CA TYR A 396 -13.99 -5.60 8.74
C TYR A 396 -13.83 -4.14 8.28
N THR A 397 -13.83 -3.84 6.98
CA THR A 397 -13.72 -4.76 5.83
C THR A 397 -12.27 -5.16 5.57
N SER A 398 -12.03 -6.18 4.75
CA SER A 398 -10.69 -6.53 4.29
C SER A 398 -10.07 -5.43 3.44
N GLY A 399 -8.93 -4.90 3.87
CA GLY A 399 -8.20 -3.85 3.14
C GLY A 399 -7.69 -4.33 1.79
N HIS A 400 -7.26 -5.59 1.70
CA HIS A 400 -6.86 -6.18 0.42
C HIS A 400 -8.03 -6.27 -0.53
N ALA A 401 -9.18 -6.79 -0.07
CA ALA A 401 -10.38 -6.88 -0.88
C ALA A 401 -10.89 -5.50 -1.34
N THR A 402 -10.89 -4.51 -0.45
CA THR A 402 -11.38 -3.16 -0.75
C THR A 402 -10.52 -2.45 -1.79
N VAL A 403 -9.20 -2.48 -1.64
CA VAL A 403 -8.30 -1.88 -2.65
C VAL A 403 -8.32 -2.65 -3.95
N SER A 404 -8.33 -3.99 -3.91
CA SER A 404 -8.40 -4.80 -5.11
C SER A 404 -9.68 -4.59 -5.90
N GLY A 405 -10.84 -4.52 -5.23
CA GLY A 405 -12.11 -4.21 -5.87
C GLY A 405 -12.10 -2.83 -6.53
N ALA A 406 -11.52 -1.83 -5.86
CA ALA A 406 -11.40 -0.47 -6.38
C ALA A 406 -10.48 -0.38 -7.60
N CYS A 407 -9.24 -0.90 -7.48
CA CYS A 407 -8.26 -0.84 -8.55
C CYS A 407 -8.68 -1.68 -9.77
N ALA A 408 -9.22 -2.89 -9.57
CA ALA A 408 -9.72 -3.70 -10.68
C ALA A 408 -10.82 -2.99 -11.45
N LYS A 409 -11.80 -2.43 -10.74
CA LYS A 409 -12.90 -1.72 -11.39
C LYS A 409 -12.42 -0.44 -12.07
N MET A 410 -11.43 0.25 -11.51
CA MET A 410 -10.84 1.43 -12.13
C MET A 410 -10.05 1.07 -13.40
N LEU A 411 -9.31 -0.04 -13.42
CA LEU A 411 -8.64 -0.56 -14.62
C LEU A 411 -9.65 -0.94 -15.71
N GLU A 412 -10.74 -1.61 -15.34
CA GLU A 412 -11.84 -1.92 -16.26
C GLU A 412 -12.44 -0.64 -16.87
N LEU A 413 -12.77 0.35 -16.04
CA LEU A 413 -13.34 1.62 -16.48
C LEU A 413 -12.38 2.44 -17.35
N PHE A 414 -11.08 2.43 -17.03
CA PHE A 414 -10.05 3.16 -17.77
C PHE A 414 -9.77 2.54 -19.14
N THR A 415 -9.64 1.21 -19.19
CA THR A 415 -9.33 0.47 -20.44
C THR A 415 -10.56 0.19 -21.29
N GLY A 416 -11.76 0.31 -20.71
CA GLY A 416 -13.02 -0.09 -21.34
C GLY A 416 -13.23 -1.61 -21.39
N SER A 417 -12.42 -2.41 -20.69
CA SER A 417 -12.48 -3.87 -20.71
C SER A 417 -12.04 -4.48 -19.38
N ASP A 418 -12.71 -5.55 -18.92
CA ASP A 418 -12.26 -6.32 -17.75
C ASP A 418 -11.07 -7.24 -18.08
N ASN A 419 -10.67 -7.36 -19.35
CA ASN A 419 -9.60 -8.24 -19.77
C ASN A 419 -8.24 -7.81 -19.18
N TYR A 420 -7.54 -8.76 -18.54
CA TYR A 420 -6.17 -8.59 -18.10
C TYR A 420 -5.23 -9.43 -18.96
N GLY A 421 -5.42 -10.76 -18.96
CA GLY A 421 -4.75 -11.69 -19.87
C GLY A 421 -3.32 -12.07 -19.50
N PHE A 422 -2.96 -12.01 -18.22
CA PHE A 422 -1.62 -12.35 -17.74
C PHE A 422 -1.57 -13.69 -17.03
N ILE A 423 -0.35 -14.19 -16.86
CA ILE A 423 -0.04 -15.41 -16.11
C ILE A 423 1.11 -15.06 -15.18
N GLU A 424 0.93 -15.35 -13.88
CA GLU A 424 2.02 -15.26 -12.92
C GLU A 424 2.60 -16.66 -12.66
N GLN A 425 3.92 -16.79 -12.78
CA GLN A 425 4.64 -17.99 -12.40
C GLN A 425 5.19 -17.82 -10.98
N ARG A 426 4.82 -18.72 -10.07
CA ARG A 426 5.26 -18.69 -8.66
C ARG A 426 5.74 -20.05 -8.21
N ARG A 427 6.55 -20.09 -7.16
CA ARG A 427 6.74 -21.33 -6.37
C ARG A 427 5.83 -21.24 -5.16
N HIS A 428 5.08 -22.31 -4.88
CA HIS A 428 4.33 -22.36 -3.63
C HIS A 428 5.29 -22.50 -2.45
N CYS A 429 4.92 -22.01 -1.27
CA CYS A 429 5.74 -22.07 -0.07
C CYS A 429 7.03 -21.20 -0.11
N GLU A 430 7.27 -20.45 -1.20
CA GLU A 430 8.49 -19.66 -1.40
C GLU A 430 8.73 -18.65 -0.27
N LEU A 431 7.64 -18.11 0.30
CA LEU A 431 7.73 -17.11 1.35
C LEU A 431 7.41 -17.65 2.75
N THR A 432 6.72 -18.79 2.85
CA THR A 432 6.10 -19.24 4.11
C THR A 432 6.78 -20.44 4.75
N GLU A 433 7.33 -21.35 3.94
CA GLU A 433 8.03 -22.55 4.41
C GLU A 433 9.54 -22.42 4.12
N SER A 434 10.38 -23.28 4.69
CA SER A 434 11.83 -23.24 4.45
C SER A 434 12.25 -23.79 3.09
N ASP A 435 11.49 -24.75 2.56
CA ASP A 435 11.73 -25.34 1.25
C ASP A 435 10.71 -24.79 0.24
N PRO A 436 11.13 -23.98 -0.75
CA PRO A 436 10.26 -23.55 -1.81
C PRO A 436 9.80 -24.76 -2.63
N GLY A 437 8.49 -24.89 -2.77
CA GLY A 437 7.88 -26.01 -3.46
C GLY A 437 8.03 -25.96 -4.99
N SER A 438 7.18 -26.75 -5.65
CA SER A 438 7.13 -26.78 -7.11
C SER A 438 6.57 -25.48 -7.68
N GLU A 439 6.92 -25.19 -8.94
CA GLU A 439 6.32 -24.09 -9.68
C GLU A 439 4.82 -24.31 -9.90
N VAL A 440 4.08 -23.20 -9.86
CA VAL A 440 2.65 -23.11 -10.05
C VAL A 440 2.36 -21.93 -10.97
N ARG A 441 1.46 -22.16 -11.92
CA ARG A 441 0.99 -21.17 -12.86
C ARG A 441 -0.34 -20.59 -12.37
N LEU A 442 -0.36 -19.30 -12.03
CA LEU A 442 -1.57 -18.59 -11.67
C LEU A 442 -2.11 -17.87 -12.91
N ASN A 443 -3.31 -18.25 -13.36
CA ASN A 443 -3.95 -17.58 -14.48
C ASN A 443 -4.65 -16.30 -14.00
N LEU A 444 -4.39 -15.18 -14.66
CA LEU A 444 -4.92 -13.85 -14.33
C LEU A 444 -5.72 -13.30 -15.53
N PRO A 445 -6.88 -13.89 -15.86
CA PRO A 445 -7.58 -13.59 -17.11
C PRO A 445 -8.24 -12.22 -17.11
N THR A 446 -8.84 -11.80 -15.98
CA THR A 446 -9.55 -10.51 -15.89
C THR A 446 -9.18 -9.73 -14.64
N PHE A 447 -9.29 -8.40 -14.65
CA PHE A 447 -9.03 -7.59 -13.46
C PHE A 447 -9.95 -8.00 -12.30
N SER A 448 -11.23 -8.24 -12.60
CA SER A 448 -12.20 -8.71 -11.60
C SER A 448 -11.79 -10.05 -10.98
N SER A 449 -11.42 -11.06 -11.78
CA SER A 449 -10.98 -12.35 -11.23
C SER A 449 -9.70 -12.24 -10.40
N VAL A 450 -8.80 -11.32 -10.74
CA VAL A 450 -7.60 -11.04 -9.94
C VAL A 450 -7.96 -10.39 -8.60
N ALA A 451 -8.95 -9.49 -8.56
CA ALA A 451 -9.45 -8.94 -7.31
C ALA A 451 -10.14 -9.99 -6.44
N GLU A 452 -10.94 -10.88 -7.04
CA GLU A 452 -11.55 -12.01 -6.33
C GLU A 452 -10.49 -12.97 -5.77
N MET A 453 -9.42 -13.24 -6.53
CA MET A 453 -8.27 -14.00 -6.05
C MET A 453 -7.60 -13.31 -4.86
N ALA A 454 -7.40 -11.98 -4.93
CA ALA A 454 -6.81 -11.20 -3.85
C ALA A 454 -7.63 -11.27 -2.57
N ALA A 455 -8.95 -11.14 -2.69
CA ALA A 455 -9.91 -11.29 -1.61
C ALA A 455 -9.88 -12.70 -1.01
N LEU A 456 -10.03 -13.74 -1.84
CA LEU A 456 -10.02 -15.14 -1.41
C LEU A 456 -8.72 -15.53 -0.71
N SER A 457 -7.57 -15.02 -1.18
CA SER A 457 -6.26 -15.26 -0.56
C SER A 457 -6.23 -14.90 0.93
N ARG A 458 -7.07 -13.95 1.36
CA ARG A 458 -7.09 -13.53 2.76
C ARG A 458 -7.84 -14.51 3.66
N ALA A 459 -8.89 -15.14 3.15
CA ALA A 459 -9.59 -16.21 3.84
C ALA A 459 -8.75 -17.50 3.85
N LEU A 460 -8.14 -17.85 2.71
CA LEU A 460 -7.21 -18.98 2.59
C LEU A 460 -6.06 -18.88 3.60
N GLY A 461 -5.47 -17.68 3.71
CA GLY A 461 -4.38 -17.42 4.64
C GLY A 461 -4.78 -17.37 6.12
N GLY A 462 -6.06 -17.41 6.46
CA GLY A 462 -6.52 -17.34 7.85
C GLY A 462 -6.63 -15.93 8.44
N TYR A 463 -6.60 -14.88 7.61
CA TYR A 463 -6.54 -13.49 8.07
C TYR A 463 -7.90 -12.82 8.22
N HIS A 464 -8.86 -13.21 7.39
CA HIS A 464 -10.18 -12.60 7.28
C HIS A 464 -11.24 -13.68 7.19
N ILE A 465 -12.40 -13.45 7.81
CA ILE A 465 -13.59 -14.24 7.52
C ILE A 465 -14.12 -13.86 6.12
N PRO A 466 -14.78 -14.76 5.37
CA PRO A 466 -15.18 -14.49 3.99
C PRO A 466 -15.99 -13.19 3.81
N VAL A 467 -16.94 -12.89 4.70
CA VAL A 467 -17.74 -11.66 4.65
C VAL A 467 -16.90 -10.36 4.66
N ASP A 468 -15.76 -10.33 5.35
CA ASP A 468 -14.85 -9.18 5.32
C ASP A 468 -14.36 -8.87 3.90
N ASN A 469 -14.15 -9.94 3.12
CA ASN A 469 -13.63 -9.87 1.77
C ASN A 469 -14.75 -9.55 0.78
N ASP A 470 -15.88 -10.24 0.87
CA ASP A 470 -17.02 -10.05 -0.04
C ASP A 470 -17.53 -8.60 0.03
N VAL A 471 -17.69 -8.06 1.24
CA VAL A 471 -18.10 -6.67 1.43
C VAL A 471 -17.00 -5.70 1.05
N GLY A 472 -15.73 -6.01 1.34
CA GLY A 472 -14.60 -5.20 0.93
C GLY A 472 -14.56 -4.99 -0.59
N LEU A 473 -14.66 -6.08 -1.38
CA LEU A 473 -14.70 -6.01 -2.84
C LEU A 473 -15.84 -5.14 -3.35
N LYS A 474 -17.04 -5.31 -2.78
CA LYS A 474 -18.21 -4.50 -3.12
C LYS A 474 -17.96 -3.01 -2.87
N VAL A 475 -17.52 -2.65 -1.67
CA VAL A 475 -17.20 -1.25 -1.31
C VAL A 475 -16.14 -0.67 -2.24
N GLY A 476 -15.08 -1.43 -2.53
CA GLY A 476 -14.04 -0.99 -3.47
C GLY A 476 -14.59 -0.65 -4.86
N ARG A 477 -15.44 -1.53 -5.42
CA ARG A 477 -16.09 -1.33 -6.72
C ARG A 477 -16.98 -0.09 -6.72
N GLU A 478 -17.75 0.13 -5.66
CA GLU A 478 -18.60 1.31 -5.49
C GLU A 478 -17.79 2.61 -5.48
N ILE A 479 -16.65 2.62 -4.76
CA ILE A 479 -15.70 3.75 -4.74
C ILE A 479 -15.20 4.05 -6.16
N ALA A 480 -14.77 3.03 -6.91
CA ALA A 480 -14.25 3.22 -8.26
C ALA A 480 -15.30 3.79 -9.22
N VAL A 481 -16.51 3.24 -9.23
CA VAL A 481 -17.62 3.73 -10.08
C VAL A 481 -17.98 5.16 -9.74
N TRP A 482 -18.06 5.51 -8.45
CA TRP A 482 -18.36 6.86 -8.02
C TRP A 482 -17.24 7.86 -8.35
N SER A 483 -16.00 7.41 -8.30
CA SER A 483 -14.80 8.23 -8.50
C SER A 483 -14.51 8.49 -9.99
N TRP A 484 -14.85 7.53 -10.87
CA TRP A 484 -14.47 7.59 -12.27
C TRP A 484 -14.89 8.88 -13.01
N PRO A 485 -16.16 9.35 -12.91
CA PRO A 485 -16.55 10.61 -13.54
C PRO A 485 -15.70 11.81 -13.06
N LYS A 486 -15.29 11.82 -11.79
CA LYS A 486 -14.48 12.91 -11.23
C LYS A 486 -13.05 12.90 -11.76
N TYR A 487 -12.47 11.71 -11.97
CA TYR A 487 -11.20 11.58 -12.66
C TYR A 487 -11.31 12.03 -14.12
N GLN A 488 -12.41 11.71 -14.80
CA GLN A 488 -12.67 12.21 -16.15
C GLN A 488 -12.80 13.74 -16.19
N ASP A 489 -13.38 14.37 -15.15
CA ASP A 489 -13.44 15.83 -15.05
C ASP A 489 -12.04 16.45 -14.96
N TYR A 490 -11.09 15.83 -14.26
CA TYR A 490 -9.69 16.28 -14.27
C TYR A 490 -9.09 16.21 -15.67
N PHE A 491 -9.34 15.10 -16.39
CA PHE A 491 -8.83 14.92 -17.76
C PHE A 491 -9.43 15.89 -18.78
N LYS A 492 -10.70 16.25 -18.61
CA LYS A 492 -11.45 17.14 -19.52
C LYS A 492 -11.37 18.62 -19.14
N GLY A 493 -10.66 18.96 -18.07
CA GLY A 493 -10.57 20.33 -17.57
C GLY A 493 -11.81 20.85 -16.85
N ALA A 494 -12.75 19.96 -16.50
CA ALA A 494 -14.00 20.30 -15.83
C ALA A 494 -13.92 20.23 -14.30
N ALA A 495 -12.85 19.63 -13.74
CA ALA A 495 -12.71 19.49 -12.30
C ALA A 495 -12.52 20.85 -11.61
N GLN A 496 -13.25 21.06 -10.53
CA GLN A 496 -13.05 22.21 -9.66
C GLN A 496 -11.78 22.03 -8.82
N VAL A 497 -10.88 23.02 -8.91
CA VAL A 497 -9.69 23.06 -8.05
C VAL A 497 -10.13 23.32 -6.62
N ARG A 498 -10.02 22.31 -5.75
CA ARG A 498 -10.35 22.46 -4.33
C ARG A 498 -9.38 23.47 -3.69
N PRO A 499 -9.86 24.51 -2.99
CA PRO A 499 -8.99 25.46 -2.30
C PRO A 499 -8.15 24.76 -1.21
N LYS A 500 -7.05 25.41 -0.80
CA LYS A 500 -6.07 24.89 0.18
C LYS A 500 -6.71 24.46 1.50
#